data_AF-A0A4D6HQ40-F1
#
_entry.id   AF-A0A4D6HQ40-F1
#
_cell.length_a   1.000
_cell.length_b   1.000
_cell.length_c   1.000
_cell.angle_alpha   90.00
_cell.angle_beta   90.00
_cell.angle_gamma   90.00
#
_symmetry.space_group_name_H-M   'P 1'
#
loop_
_entity.id
_entity.type
_entity.pdbx_description
1 polymer ?
#
loop_
_entity_poly.entity_id
_entity_poly.type
_entity_poly.pdbx_seq_one_letter_code
_entity_poly.pdbx_strand_id
1 'polypeptide(L)'
;MSQRRDEPGRQTRPAYSSTRRTWYGYGKLTHAEKSGFGRFLHDCSYVFGDISIPALPILFVIMAAPGTGVYDATAAGFLAWMTMVAVGTAIRGGWIRPFATDTLGWVSLAPVLIALRFVYYNLVLAVAVFGGVALADAVGYPPLSLVVAFTVAIGSTMAFPRFAESVYGAFRER
;
A
#
# COMPACT_ATOMS: atom_id res chain seq x y z
N MET A 1 13.25 -26.57 12.34
CA MET A 1 12.53 -25.55 11.53
C MET A 1 13.47 -24.40 11.27
N SER A 2 13.98 -24.25 10.04
CA SER A 2 14.96 -23.21 9.74
C SER A 2 14.31 -21.84 9.89
N GLN A 3 14.96 -20.99 10.67
CA GLN A 3 14.66 -19.57 10.78
C GLN A 3 14.99 -18.95 9.41
N ARG A 4 14.06 -18.98 8.45
CA ARG A 4 14.20 -18.19 7.22
C ARG A 4 14.27 -16.73 7.68
N ARG A 5 15.48 -16.17 7.65
CA ARG A 5 15.73 -14.74 7.85
C ARG A 5 14.73 -14.00 6.98
N ASP A 6 13.91 -13.13 7.58
CA ASP A 6 13.20 -12.12 6.83
C ASP A 6 14.24 -11.38 5.98
N GLU A 7 14.01 -11.34 4.66
CA GLU A 7 14.91 -10.62 3.77
C GLU A 7 14.99 -9.16 4.23
N PRO A 8 16.20 -8.56 4.30
CA PRO A 8 16.35 -7.20 4.80
C PRO A 8 15.44 -6.23 4.05
N GLY A 9 14.57 -5.51 4.77
CA GLY A 9 13.59 -4.60 4.17
C GLY A 9 12.21 -5.22 3.87
N ARG A 10 12.02 -6.52 4.10
CA ARG A 10 10.74 -7.23 3.87
C ARG A 10 10.20 -7.92 5.12
N GLN A 11 8.88 -8.02 5.18
CA GLN A 11 8.15 -8.91 6.08
C GLN A 11 7.63 -10.08 5.26
N THR A 12 8.40 -11.17 5.22
CA THR A 12 8.11 -12.33 4.36
C THR A 12 7.19 -13.34 5.05
N ARG A 13 7.29 -13.45 6.38
CA ARG A 13 6.51 -14.41 7.17
C ARG A 13 4.99 -14.39 6.91
N PRO A 14 4.30 -13.24 6.78
CA PRO A 14 2.86 -13.22 6.49
C PRO A 14 2.47 -13.86 5.15
N ALA A 15 3.36 -13.83 4.15
CA ALA A 15 3.08 -14.41 2.84
C ALA A 15 3.13 -15.95 2.86
N TYR A 16 3.97 -16.54 3.72
CA TYR A 16 4.22 -17.99 3.74
C TYR A 16 3.53 -18.75 4.90
N SER A 17 2.92 -18.06 5.85
CA SER A 17 2.34 -18.67 7.05
C SER A 17 0.88 -18.26 7.27
N SER A 18 0.07 -19.17 7.84
CA SER A 18 -1.28 -18.89 8.33
C SER A 18 -1.30 -18.20 9.71
N THR A 19 -0.17 -18.21 10.42
CA THR A 19 -0.07 -17.65 11.77
C THR A 19 0.06 -16.12 11.71
N ARG A 20 -0.65 -15.41 12.58
CA ARG A 20 -0.55 -13.96 12.74
C ARG A 20 -0.31 -13.58 14.20
N ARG A 21 0.39 -12.47 14.41
CA ARG A 21 0.55 -11.89 15.75
C ARG A 21 -0.72 -11.11 16.07
N THR A 22 -1.44 -11.52 17.09
CA THR A 22 -2.69 -10.89 17.52
C THR A 22 -2.57 -10.42 18.95
N TRP A 23 -3.34 -9.38 19.29
CA TRP A 23 -3.46 -8.93 20.67
C TRP A 23 -4.36 -9.92 21.43
N TYR A 24 -3.91 -10.36 22.61
CA TYR A 24 -4.61 -11.34 23.45
C TYR A 24 -5.23 -10.72 24.72
N GLY A 25 -5.06 -9.41 24.93
CA GLY A 25 -5.42 -8.76 26.19
C GLY A 25 -4.18 -8.30 26.98
N TYR A 26 -4.36 -7.28 27.83
CA TYR A 26 -3.37 -6.86 28.84
C TYR A 26 -1.95 -6.61 28.29
N GLY A 27 -1.84 -6.03 27.11
CA GLY A 27 -0.55 -5.75 26.45
C GLY A 27 0.20 -6.99 25.97
N LYS A 28 -0.39 -8.20 26.10
CA LYS A 28 0.21 -9.44 25.63
C LYS A 28 -0.17 -9.71 24.18
N LEU A 29 0.83 -10.12 23.43
CA LEU A 29 0.70 -10.54 22.04
C LEU A 29 0.78 -12.06 22.01
N THR A 30 -0.12 -12.68 21.26
CA THR A 30 -0.09 -14.11 21.01
C THR A 30 0.05 -14.37 19.51
N HIS A 31 0.33 -15.62 19.17
CA HIS A 31 0.28 -16.11 17.81
C HIS A 31 -0.94 -16.99 17.65
N ALA A 32 -1.82 -16.63 16.73
CA ALA A 32 -3.00 -17.41 16.40
C ALA A 32 -2.94 -17.82 14.93
N GLU A 33 -3.30 -19.07 14.66
CA GLU A 33 -3.58 -19.51 13.30
C GLU A 33 -4.90 -18.89 12.83
N LYS A 34 -4.89 -18.36 11.60
CA LYS A 34 -6.07 -17.73 11.00
C LYS A 34 -6.52 -18.50 9.77
N SER A 35 -7.84 -18.63 9.61
CA SER A 35 -8.46 -19.07 8.37
C SER A 35 -8.13 -18.12 7.21
N GLY A 36 -8.37 -18.52 5.97
CA GLY A 36 -8.11 -17.69 4.79
C GLY A 36 -8.76 -16.29 4.90
N PHE A 37 -10.04 -16.24 5.27
CA PHE A 37 -10.74 -14.98 5.50
C PHE A 37 -10.19 -14.20 6.70
N GLY A 38 -9.82 -14.90 7.80
CA GLY A 38 -9.18 -14.26 8.95
C GLY A 38 -7.81 -13.65 8.64
N ARG A 39 -7.04 -14.24 7.70
CA ARG A 39 -5.80 -13.66 7.18
C ARG A 39 -6.08 -12.40 6.37
N PHE A 40 -7.07 -12.46 5.47
CA PHE A 40 -7.48 -11.32 4.65
C PHE A 40 -7.84 -10.11 5.52
N LEU A 41 -8.74 -10.28 6.50
CA LEU A 41 -9.12 -9.17 7.37
C LEU A 41 -7.92 -8.62 8.16
N HIS A 42 -7.06 -9.49 8.68
CA HIS A 42 -5.89 -9.04 9.44
C HIS A 42 -4.86 -8.28 8.59
N ASP A 43 -4.58 -8.79 7.40
CA ASP A 43 -3.63 -8.17 6.49
C ASP A 43 -4.22 -6.88 5.88
N CYS A 44 -5.53 -6.85 5.63
CA CYS A 44 -6.27 -5.65 5.20
C CYS A 44 -6.19 -4.54 6.25
N SER A 45 -6.49 -4.82 7.52
CA SER A 45 -6.36 -3.82 8.59
C SER A 45 -4.92 -3.33 8.76
N TYR A 46 -3.93 -4.22 8.59
CA TYR A 46 -2.52 -3.83 8.63
C TYR A 46 -2.18 -2.87 7.48
N VAL A 47 -2.48 -3.26 6.24
CA VAL A 47 -2.14 -2.46 5.05
C VAL A 47 -2.91 -1.15 5.02
N PHE A 48 -4.17 -1.17 5.44
CA PHE A 48 -4.95 0.04 5.64
C PHE A 48 -4.24 1.01 6.58
N GLY A 49 -3.76 0.57 7.74
CA GLY A 49 -2.98 1.42 8.65
C GLY A 49 -1.65 1.90 8.04
N ASP A 50 -0.93 0.99 7.38
CA ASP A 50 0.38 1.26 6.77
C ASP A 50 0.31 2.31 5.66
N ILE A 51 -0.77 2.32 4.87
CA ILE A 51 -0.99 3.28 3.78
C ILE A 51 -1.66 4.55 4.28
N SER A 52 -2.74 4.42 5.05
CA SER A 52 -3.59 5.57 5.42
C SER A 52 -2.86 6.56 6.31
N ILE A 53 -2.12 6.08 7.33
CA ILE A 53 -1.47 6.97 8.30
C ILE A 53 -0.43 7.89 7.61
N PRO A 54 0.52 7.38 6.80
CA PRO A 54 1.46 8.25 6.11
C PRO A 54 0.81 9.09 4.99
N ALA A 55 -0.28 8.60 4.38
CA ALA A 55 -1.00 9.30 3.32
C ALA A 55 -1.98 10.38 3.81
N LEU A 56 -2.17 10.55 5.13
CA LEU A 56 -3.12 11.53 5.67
C LEU A 56 -2.97 12.94 5.05
N PRO A 57 -1.76 13.52 4.87
CA PRO A 57 -1.63 14.87 4.32
C PRO A 57 -2.28 15.02 2.94
N ILE A 58 -1.96 14.12 1.99
CA ILE A 58 -2.57 14.18 0.66
C ILE A 58 -4.06 13.87 0.68
N LEU A 59 -4.51 12.97 1.57
CA LEU A 59 -5.94 12.67 1.71
C LEU A 59 -6.72 13.91 2.18
N PHE A 60 -6.16 14.71 3.09
CA PHE A 60 -6.75 16.00 3.48
C PHE A 60 -6.79 16.99 2.30
N VAL A 61 -5.73 17.06 1.49
CA VAL A 61 -5.69 17.93 0.30
C VAL A 61 -6.73 17.50 -0.73
N ILE A 62 -6.88 16.19 -0.99
CA ILE A 62 -7.89 15.65 -1.89
C ILE A 62 -9.30 15.99 -1.39
N MET A 63 -9.56 15.82 -0.09
CA MET A 63 -10.86 16.13 0.50
C MET A 63 -11.20 17.62 0.44
N ALA A 64 -10.19 18.49 0.50
CA ALA A 64 -10.36 19.94 0.36
C ALA A 64 -10.42 20.41 -1.11
N ALA A 65 -10.16 19.53 -2.08
CA ALA A 65 -10.18 19.89 -3.49
C ALA A 65 -11.62 20.14 -3.96
N PRO A 66 -11.85 21.16 -4.80
CA PRO A 66 -13.18 21.44 -5.34
C PRO A 66 -13.64 20.29 -6.25
N GLY A 67 -14.87 19.83 -6.05
CA GLY A 67 -15.49 18.77 -6.83
C GLY A 67 -16.89 18.46 -6.33
N THR A 68 -17.85 18.33 -7.25
CA THR A 68 -19.23 17.92 -6.94
C THR A 68 -19.73 16.80 -7.86
N GLY A 69 -18.84 16.27 -8.71
CA GLY A 69 -19.16 15.32 -9.76
C GLY A 69 -18.69 13.92 -9.40
N VAL A 70 -19.34 12.90 -9.95
CA VAL A 70 -19.02 11.48 -9.70
C VAL A 70 -17.61 11.03 -10.19
N TYR A 71 -16.91 11.89 -10.92
CA TYR A 71 -15.56 11.67 -11.46
C TYR A 71 -14.53 12.67 -10.91
N ASP A 72 -14.85 13.33 -9.80
CA ASP A 72 -14.00 14.36 -9.20
C ASP A 72 -12.79 13.78 -8.44
N ALA A 73 -11.99 14.69 -7.87
CA ALA A 73 -10.80 14.35 -7.10
C ALA A 73 -11.11 13.44 -5.90
N THR A 74 -12.26 13.61 -5.25
CA THR A 74 -12.65 12.79 -4.10
C THR A 74 -12.96 11.36 -4.55
N ALA A 75 -13.75 11.19 -5.61
CA ALA A 75 -14.05 9.88 -6.18
C ALA A 75 -12.78 9.16 -6.65
N ALA A 76 -11.91 9.87 -7.39
CA ALA A 76 -10.62 9.33 -7.84
C ALA A 76 -9.70 8.97 -6.66
N GLY A 77 -9.64 9.81 -5.63
CA GLY A 77 -8.83 9.58 -4.44
C GLY A 77 -9.29 8.40 -3.61
N PHE A 78 -10.59 8.27 -3.39
CA PHE A 78 -11.17 7.11 -2.72
C PHE A 78 -10.87 5.81 -3.50
N LEU A 79 -11.07 5.83 -4.82
CA LEU A 79 -10.78 4.68 -5.67
C LEU A 79 -9.30 4.29 -5.62
N ALA A 80 -8.39 5.25 -5.79
CA ALA A 80 -6.96 5.00 -5.74
C ALA A 80 -6.54 4.43 -4.38
N TRP A 81 -6.95 5.06 -3.28
CA TRP A 81 -6.62 4.63 -1.92
C TRP A 81 -7.11 3.21 -1.62
N MET A 82 -8.39 2.91 -1.91
CA MET A 82 -8.94 1.57 -1.71
C MET A 82 -8.24 0.52 -2.59
N THR A 83 -7.85 0.89 -3.81
CA THR A 83 -7.08 0.03 -4.71
C THR A 83 -5.70 -0.28 -4.14
N MET A 84 -4.99 0.72 -3.62
CA MET A 84 -3.69 0.52 -2.96
C MET A 84 -3.83 -0.43 -1.76
N VAL A 85 -4.87 -0.26 -0.94
CA VAL A 85 -5.13 -1.15 0.21
C VAL A 85 -5.42 -2.58 -0.24
N ALA A 86 -6.27 -2.78 -1.25
CA ALA A 86 -6.60 -4.10 -1.76
C ALA A 86 -5.38 -4.81 -2.36
N VAL A 87 -4.62 -4.12 -3.23
CA VAL A 87 -3.40 -4.65 -3.85
C VAL A 87 -2.32 -4.93 -2.81
N GLY A 88 -2.10 -4.00 -1.88
CA GLY A 88 -1.13 -4.20 -0.79
C GLY A 88 -1.50 -5.38 0.10
N THR A 89 -2.79 -5.58 0.38
CA THR A 89 -3.30 -6.76 1.11
C THR A 89 -3.02 -8.04 0.32
N ALA A 90 -3.28 -8.04 -0.99
CA ALA A 90 -3.02 -9.16 -1.87
C ALA A 90 -1.53 -9.56 -1.86
N ILE A 91 -0.63 -8.57 -1.93
CA ILE A 91 0.83 -8.76 -1.85
C ILE A 91 1.23 -9.30 -0.47
N ARG A 92 0.78 -8.65 0.61
CA ARG A 92 1.14 -9.01 1.99
C ARG A 92 0.74 -10.44 2.33
N GLY A 93 -0.45 -10.86 1.91
CA GLY A 93 -0.94 -12.21 2.13
C GLY A 93 -0.29 -13.26 1.22
N GLY A 94 0.55 -12.86 0.27
CA GLY A 94 1.24 -13.75 -0.66
C GLY A 94 0.36 -14.25 -1.81
N TRP A 95 -0.79 -13.63 -2.06
CA TRP A 95 -1.72 -14.02 -3.12
C TRP A 95 -1.29 -13.52 -4.50
N ILE A 96 -0.58 -12.38 -4.56
CA ILE A 96 0.02 -11.86 -5.78
C ILE A 96 1.49 -11.50 -5.55
N ARG A 97 2.28 -11.57 -6.63
CA ARG A 97 3.70 -11.18 -6.61
C ARG A 97 3.85 -9.69 -6.93
N PRO A 98 4.65 -8.92 -6.17
CA PRO A 98 5.01 -7.57 -6.56
C PRO A 98 5.79 -7.54 -7.88
N PHE A 99 5.86 -6.37 -8.52
CA PHE A 99 6.62 -6.23 -9.75
C PHE A 99 8.13 -6.27 -9.52
N ALA A 100 8.83 -6.88 -10.47
CA ALA A 100 10.29 -6.88 -10.57
C ALA A 100 11.03 -7.39 -9.32
N THR A 101 10.42 -8.29 -8.56
CA THR A 101 11.01 -8.96 -7.39
C THR A 101 10.35 -10.33 -7.17
N ASP A 102 11.16 -11.34 -6.89
CA ASP A 102 10.65 -12.68 -6.53
C ASP A 102 10.28 -12.78 -5.04
N THR A 103 10.65 -11.77 -4.25
CA THR A 103 10.41 -11.75 -2.81
C THR A 103 8.97 -11.40 -2.49
N LEU A 104 8.25 -12.41 -1.98
CA LEU A 104 6.90 -12.25 -1.45
C LEU A 104 6.88 -11.52 -0.09
N GLY A 105 5.73 -10.92 0.21
CA GLY A 105 5.48 -10.23 1.47
C GLY A 105 5.52 -8.72 1.34
N TRP A 106 5.23 -8.02 2.43
CA TRP A 106 5.12 -6.57 2.44
C TRP A 106 6.43 -5.90 2.86
N VAL A 107 6.53 -4.59 2.68
CA VAL A 107 7.69 -3.79 3.10
C VAL A 107 7.78 -3.77 4.64
N SER A 108 9.00 -3.85 5.18
CA SER A 108 9.22 -3.81 6.63
C SER A 108 9.01 -2.42 7.24
N LEU A 109 8.95 -2.35 8.57
CA LEU A 109 8.74 -1.10 9.33
C LEU A 109 10.08 -0.47 9.78
N ALA A 110 11.16 -0.65 9.01
CA ALA A 110 12.42 0.02 9.30
C ALA A 110 12.23 1.56 9.22
N PRO A 111 12.89 2.37 10.08
CA PRO A 111 12.67 3.82 10.13
C PRO A 111 12.81 4.54 8.78
N VAL A 112 13.84 4.20 8.00
CA VAL A 112 14.04 4.76 6.65
C VAL A 112 12.89 4.43 5.70
N LEU A 113 12.29 3.24 5.84
CA LEU A 113 11.16 2.81 5.03
C LEU A 113 9.83 3.43 5.51
N ILE A 114 9.75 3.88 6.76
CA ILE A 114 8.61 4.69 7.23
C ILE A 114 8.67 6.07 6.58
N ALA A 115 9.84 6.71 6.56
CA ALA A 115 10.03 7.98 5.85
C ALA A 115 9.73 7.84 4.35
N LEU A 116 10.18 6.73 3.74
CA LEU A 116 9.88 6.42 2.35
C LEU A 116 8.37 6.33 2.09
N ARG A 117 7.60 5.64 2.95
CA ARG A 117 6.13 5.56 2.81
C ARG A 117 5.47 6.92 2.82
N PHE A 118 5.90 7.79 3.73
CA PHE A 118 5.37 9.14 3.82
C PHE A 118 5.55 9.88 2.48
N VAL A 119 6.75 9.90 1.93
CA VAL A 119 6.98 10.58 0.64
C VAL A 119 6.24 9.86 -0.50
N TYR A 120 6.39 8.54 -0.59
CA TYR A 120 5.92 7.74 -1.72
C TYR A 120 4.40 7.74 -1.84
N TYR A 121 3.66 7.47 -0.76
CA TYR A 121 2.20 7.40 -0.82
C TYR A 121 1.57 8.76 -1.10
N ASN A 122 2.12 9.84 -0.54
CA ASN A 122 1.62 11.19 -0.83
C ASN A 122 1.81 11.54 -2.31
N LEU A 123 2.98 11.25 -2.89
CA LEU A 123 3.25 11.50 -4.31
C LEU A 123 2.38 10.64 -5.22
N VAL A 124 2.26 9.34 -4.94
CA VAL A 124 1.45 8.41 -5.73
C VAL A 124 0.00 8.85 -5.78
N LEU A 125 -0.60 9.16 -4.63
CA LEU A 125 -1.99 9.60 -4.57
C LEU A 125 -2.17 10.98 -5.23
N ALA A 126 -1.22 11.90 -5.07
CA ALA A 126 -1.27 13.19 -5.76
C ALA A 126 -1.28 13.01 -7.28
N VAL A 127 -0.39 12.17 -7.81
CA VAL A 127 -0.31 11.87 -9.25
C VAL A 127 -1.55 11.13 -9.73
N ALA A 128 -2.00 10.10 -8.99
CA ALA A 128 -3.18 9.31 -9.35
C ALA A 128 -4.44 10.18 -9.43
N VAL A 129 -4.61 11.11 -8.48
CA VAL A 129 -5.81 11.93 -8.37
C VAL A 129 -5.71 13.17 -9.23
N PHE A 130 -4.78 14.07 -8.93
CA PHE A 130 -4.70 15.36 -9.63
C PHE A 130 -4.17 15.19 -11.06
N GLY A 131 -3.25 14.25 -11.29
CA GLY A 131 -2.84 13.89 -12.65
C GLY A 131 -3.97 13.22 -13.43
N GLY A 132 -4.78 12.38 -12.79
CA GLY A 132 -5.96 11.76 -13.40
C GLY A 132 -7.03 12.77 -13.79
N VAL A 133 -7.38 13.68 -12.89
CA VAL A 133 -8.34 14.77 -13.15
C VAL A 133 -7.81 15.70 -14.26
N ALA A 134 -6.57 16.17 -14.15
CA ALA A 134 -5.98 17.06 -15.16
C ALA A 134 -5.93 16.41 -16.56
N LEU A 135 -5.64 15.11 -16.65
CA LEU A 135 -5.66 14.38 -17.92
C LEU A 135 -7.08 14.22 -18.46
N ALA A 136 -8.05 13.91 -17.61
CA ALA A 136 -9.46 13.80 -17.99
C ALA A 136 -10.00 15.12 -18.56
N ASP A 137 -9.65 16.24 -17.92
CA ASP A 137 -10.02 17.59 -18.37
C ASP A 137 -9.37 17.93 -19.70
N ALA A 138 -8.07 17.64 -19.87
CA ALA A 138 -7.34 17.89 -21.10
C ALA A 138 -7.89 17.11 -22.31
N VAL A 139 -8.41 15.89 -22.07
CA VAL A 139 -8.99 15.02 -23.09
C VAL A 139 -10.49 15.28 -23.28
N GLY A 140 -11.15 15.93 -22.31
CA GLY A 140 -12.61 16.13 -22.30
C GLY A 140 -13.41 14.85 -22.01
N TYR A 141 -12.81 13.86 -21.35
CA TYR A 141 -13.46 12.59 -21.01
C TYR A 141 -13.41 12.34 -19.49
N PRO A 142 -14.40 12.81 -18.71
CA PRO A 142 -14.38 12.76 -17.25
C PRO A 142 -14.14 11.37 -16.63
N PRO A 143 -14.70 10.26 -17.14
CA PRO A 143 -14.42 8.93 -16.57
C PRO A 143 -12.95 8.51 -16.61
N LEU A 144 -12.12 9.18 -17.42
CA LEU A 144 -10.68 8.91 -17.50
C LEU A 144 -9.98 9.12 -16.16
N SER A 145 -10.47 10.05 -15.31
CA SER A 145 -9.85 10.33 -14.01
C SER A 145 -9.79 9.08 -13.13
N LEU A 146 -10.87 8.29 -13.11
CA LEU A 146 -10.96 7.05 -12.35
C LEU A 146 -10.07 5.95 -12.93
N VAL A 147 -9.99 5.85 -14.26
CA VAL A 147 -9.13 4.87 -14.94
C VAL A 147 -7.66 5.13 -14.64
N VAL A 148 -7.24 6.39 -14.70
CA VAL A 148 -5.88 6.80 -14.35
C VAL A 148 -5.60 6.54 -12.88
N ALA A 149 -6.51 6.96 -11.99
CA ALA A 149 -6.36 6.77 -10.55
C ALA A 149 -6.19 5.29 -10.19
N PHE A 150 -7.03 4.42 -10.75
CA PHE A 150 -6.96 2.97 -10.57
C PHE A 150 -5.65 2.39 -11.10
N THR A 151 -5.26 2.75 -12.33
CA THR A 151 -4.06 2.20 -12.99
C THR A 151 -2.78 2.63 -12.28
N VAL A 152 -2.68 3.90 -11.91
CA VAL A 152 -1.54 4.44 -11.16
C VAL A 152 -1.47 3.79 -9.77
N ALA A 153 -2.60 3.62 -9.08
CA ALA A 153 -2.66 2.96 -7.78
C ALA A 153 -2.19 1.51 -7.85
N ILE A 154 -2.63 0.71 -8.84
CA ILE A 154 -2.13 -0.66 -9.03
C ILE A 154 -0.62 -0.65 -9.31
N GLY A 155 -0.20 0.09 -10.33
CA GLY A 155 1.18 0.06 -10.81
C GLY A 155 2.18 0.47 -9.73
N SER A 156 1.89 1.56 -9.02
CA SER A 156 2.71 2.04 -7.91
C SER A 156 2.72 1.08 -6.73
N THR A 157 1.56 0.53 -6.32
CA THR A 157 1.49 -0.41 -5.19
C THR A 157 2.23 -1.72 -5.49
N MET A 158 2.17 -2.19 -6.73
CA MET A 158 2.91 -3.37 -7.19
C MET A 158 4.41 -3.11 -7.27
N ALA A 159 4.84 -1.91 -7.63
CA ALA A 159 6.25 -1.51 -7.73
C ALA A 159 6.88 -1.14 -6.38
N PHE A 160 6.07 -0.67 -5.42
CA PHE A 160 6.53 -0.17 -4.12
C PHE A 160 7.50 -1.11 -3.39
N PRO A 161 7.25 -2.44 -3.34
CA PRO A 161 8.12 -3.30 -2.57
C PRO A 161 9.52 -3.47 -3.17
N ARG A 162 9.65 -3.48 -4.50
CA ARG A 162 10.95 -3.46 -5.18
C ARG A 162 11.67 -2.12 -5.00
N PHE A 163 10.93 -1.02 -5.04
CA PHE A 163 11.47 0.31 -4.80
C PHE A 163 12.03 0.45 -3.37
N ALA A 164 11.29 -0.07 -2.38
CA ALA A 164 11.72 -0.09 -0.99
C ALA A 164 13.00 -0.91 -0.78
N GLU A 165 13.15 -2.06 -1.46
CA GLU A 165 14.39 -2.85 -1.43
C GLU A 165 15.59 -2.05 -1.94
N SER A 166 15.45 -1.33 -3.07
CA SER A 166 16.52 -0.49 -3.61
C SER A 166 16.96 0.59 -2.61
N VAL A 167 15.99 1.29 -2.02
CA VAL A 167 16.27 2.37 -1.06
C VAL A 167 16.92 1.81 0.21
N TYR A 168 16.43 0.68 0.72
CA TYR A 168 16.98 0.06 1.93
C TYR A 168 18.39 -0.47 1.71
N GLY A 169 18.66 -1.10 0.55
CA GLY A 169 20.00 -1.55 0.17
C GLY A 169 20.98 -0.39 0.10
N ALA A 170 20.63 0.68 -0.62
CA ALA A 170 21.47 1.87 -0.75
C ALA A 170 21.75 2.58 0.59
N PHE A 171 20.80 2.54 1.54
CA PHE A 171 21.00 3.11 2.87
C PHE A 171 21.90 2.23 3.75
N ARG A 172 21.85 0.92 3.61
CA ARG A 172 22.63 -0.03 4.42
C ARG A 172 24.11 -0.07 4.02
N GLU A 173 24.42 0.24 2.76
CA GLU A 173 25.79 0.27 2.24
C GLU A 173 26.56 1.56 2.58
N ARG A 174 25.88 2.56 3.16
CA ARG A 174 26.47 3.81 3.67
C ARG A 174 26.78 3.71 5.15
#